data_AF-A0A6I5NFK8-F1
#
_entry.id   AF-A0A6I5NFK8-F1
#
_cell.length_a   1.000
_cell.length_b   1.000
_cell.length_c   1.000
_cell.angle_alpha   90.00
_cell.angle_beta   90.00
_cell.angle_gamma   90.00
#
_symmetry.space_group_name_H-M   'P 1'
#
loop_
_entity.id
_entity.type
_entity.pdbx_description
1 polymer ?
#
loop_
_entity_poly.entity_id
_entity_poly.type
_entity_poly.pdbx_seq_one_letter_code
_entity_poly.pdbx_strand_id
1 'polypeptide(L)'
;CLVNFAVKPGLSSTILLYEFDPQGRLVHRHSHAVPGFAFLHDFAITPNYCLFFQNPVSFNPVPYAIGLKGAAECISFNPKQPTQAILIPRNGKDPVQFIEAPPSFVFHHANAFEADGKVYLDSICYREFPTLKGGEDYRQVNFDAVPEGQLWRFELDLAQGKATETCLIERCCEFPVLHPDRVGRPYRYLYMGAALRSRGNAPLQALLKRDLETGADQLWTLGARGFMGEPNFVPHPQGQAEDDGWVLMLLYDAAEQRSELAILAAKDITAGPIARLKLKHHVPYGLHGSFTSQYFGPDAKA
;
A
#
# COMPACT_ATOMS: atom_id res chain seq x y z
N CYS A 1 3.87 1.14 -19.36
CA CYS A 1 5.14 1.77 -18.95
C CYS A 1 5.30 1.55 -17.45
N LEU A 2 6.53 1.56 -16.94
CA LEU A 2 6.82 1.63 -15.52
C LEU A 2 6.84 3.11 -15.11
N VAL A 3 5.99 3.51 -14.18
CA VAL A 3 6.00 4.86 -13.59
C VAL A 3 6.68 4.76 -12.23
N ASN A 4 7.60 5.67 -11.94
CA ASN A 4 8.29 5.71 -10.65
C ASN A 4 8.67 7.14 -10.28
N PHE A 5 9.06 7.36 -9.02
CA PHE A 5 9.44 8.66 -8.51
C PHE A 5 10.70 8.60 -7.65
N ALA A 6 11.26 9.78 -7.41
CA ALA A 6 12.25 10.01 -6.37
C ALA A 6 11.93 11.33 -5.66
N VAL A 7 12.26 11.41 -4.36
CA VAL A 7 12.07 12.64 -3.58
C VAL A 7 13.41 13.13 -3.09
N LYS A 8 13.65 14.43 -3.28
CA LYS A 8 14.70 15.16 -2.58
C LYS A 8 14.05 15.99 -1.48
N PRO A 9 14.06 15.54 -0.22
CA PRO A 9 13.45 16.28 0.88
C PRO A 9 14.28 17.51 1.24
N GLY A 10 13.62 18.57 1.69
CA GLY A 10 14.24 19.82 2.12
C GLY A 10 13.23 20.78 2.72
N LEU A 11 13.62 22.05 2.92
CA LEU A 11 12.68 23.12 3.30
C LEU A 11 11.60 23.34 2.23
N SER A 12 11.97 23.09 0.96
CA SER A 12 11.06 22.74 -0.11
C SER A 12 11.54 21.42 -0.68
N SER A 13 10.64 20.45 -0.79
CA SER A 13 10.96 19.14 -1.32
C SER A 13 10.77 19.13 -2.85
N THR A 14 11.51 18.27 -3.55
CA THR A 14 11.36 18.10 -5.00
C THR A 14 10.96 16.66 -5.31
N ILE A 15 9.86 16.48 -6.03
CA ILE A 15 9.41 15.20 -6.57
C ILE A 15 9.92 15.09 -8.00
N LEU A 16 10.70 14.05 -8.31
CA LEU A 16 11.12 13.70 -9.66
C LEU A 16 10.29 12.50 -10.12
N LEU A 17 9.66 12.61 -11.28
CA LEU A 17 8.88 11.54 -11.90
C LEU A 17 9.62 10.98 -13.11
N TYR A 18 9.51 9.67 -13.28
CA TYR A 18 10.10 8.91 -14.37
C TYR A 18 9.06 7.97 -14.95
N GLU A 19 8.97 7.90 -16.27
CA GLU A 19 8.26 6.83 -16.97
C GLU A 19 9.22 6.08 -17.88
N PHE A 20 9.20 4.75 -17.82
CA PHE A 20 9.99 3.86 -18.66
C PHE A 20 9.10 3.01 -19.55
N ASP A 21 9.48 2.83 -20.81
CA ASP A 21 8.80 1.90 -21.70
C ASP A 21 9.05 0.42 -21.34
N PRO A 22 8.38 -0.55 -21.98
CA PRO A 22 8.58 -1.97 -21.67
C PRO A 22 10.00 -2.50 -21.97
N GLN A 23 10.84 -1.73 -22.68
CA GLN A 23 12.25 -2.06 -22.92
C GLN A 23 13.18 -1.42 -21.87
N GLY A 24 12.62 -0.72 -20.87
CA GLY A 24 13.38 -0.05 -19.81
C GLY A 24 13.97 1.29 -20.24
N ARG A 25 13.55 1.86 -21.37
CA ARG A 25 14.03 3.17 -21.82
C ARG A 25 13.20 4.28 -21.17
N LEU A 26 13.88 5.31 -20.67
CA LEU A 26 13.23 6.49 -20.10
C LEU A 26 12.49 7.27 -21.20
N VAL A 27 11.16 7.42 -21.06
CA VAL A 27 10.29 8.14 -22.02
C VAL A 27 9.83 9.50 -21.49
N HIS A 28 9.60 9.62 -20.19
CA HIS A 28 9.25 10.90 -19.57
C HIS A 28 10.06 11.12 -18.29
N ARG A 29 10.51 12.36 -18.09
CA ARG A 29 11.16 12.81 -16.87
C ARG A 29 10.81 14.27 -16.61
N HIS A 30 10.29 14.56 -15.44
CA HIS A 30 10.02 15.93 -14.99
C HIS A 30 10.10 16.04 -13.48
N SER A 31 10.28 17.26 -12.98
CA SER A 31 10.46 17.54 -11.56
C SER A 31 9.52 18.64 -11.11
N HIS A 32 8.98 18.49 -9.90
CA HIS A 32 8.02 19.42 -9.31
C HIS A 32 8.44 19.79 -7.89
N ALA A 33 8.49 21.08 -7.60
CA ALA A 33 8.73 21.57 -6.26
C ALA A 33 7.44 21.52 -5.45
N VAL A 34 7.52 21.01 -4.22
CA VAL A 34 6.42 20.97 -3.26
C VAL A 34 6.83 21.69 -1.97
N PRO A 35 5.91 22.41 -1.32
CA PRO A 35 6.22 23.17 -0.12
C PRO A 35 6.53 22.25 1.07
N GLY A 36 7.52 22.63 1.88
CA GLY A 36 7.85 21.95 3.12
C GLY A 36 8.56 20.60 2.96
N PHE A 37 8.72 19.93 4.10
CA PHE A 37 9.25 18.59 4.19
C PHE A 37 8.18 17.58 3.75
N ALA A 38 8.53 16.68 2.84
CA ALA A 38 7.65 15.64 2.35
C ALA A 38 8.26 14.26 2.61
N PHE A 39 7.64 13.49 3.50
CA PHE A 39 7.89 12.06 3.66
C PHE A 39 6.87 11.30 2.82
N LEU A 40 7.25 10.99 1.57
CA LEU A 40 6.42 10.25 0.61
C LEU A 40 6.97 8.84 0.46
N HIS A 41 6.27 7.88 1.04
CA HIS A 41 6.62 6.45 0.96
C HIS A 41 6.13 5.83 -0.34
N ASP A 42 4.90 6.16 -0.72
CA ASP A 42 4.20 5.57 -1.86
C ASP A 42 3.49 6.65 -2.70
N PHE A 43 2.97 6.24 -3.86
CA PHE A 43 2.18 7.06 -4.75
C PHE A 43 1.20 6.20 -5.56
N ALA A 44 0.13 6.81 -6.07
CA ALA A 44 -0.78 6.16 -6.99
C ALA A 44 -0.76 6.83 -8.37
N ILE A 45 -1.24 6.14 -9.39
CA ILE A 45 -1.36 6.69 -10.74
C ILE A 45 -2.77 6.53 -11.26
N THR A 46 -3.16 7.39 -12.20
CA THR A 46 -4.34 7.26 -13.05
C THR A 46 -3.90 7.38 -14.52
N PRO A 47 -4.79 7.38 -15.54
CA PRO A 47 -4.36 7.72 -16.90
C PRO A 47 -3.67 9.08 -16.96
N ASN A 48 -4.15 10.07 -16.19
CA ASN A 48 -3.72 11.46 -16.34
C ASN A 48 -2.86 12.00 -15.20
N TYR A 49 -2.85 11.39 -14.02
CA TYR A 49 -2.18 11.93 -12.82
C TYR A 49 -1.25 10.92 -12.14
N CYS A 50 -0.19 11.45 -11.52
CA CYS A 50 0.51 10.82 -10.41
C CYS A 50 0.04 11.50 -9.12
N LEU A 51 -0.41 10.73 -8.14
CA LEU A 51 -0.99 11.19 -6.89
C LEU A 51 -0.10 10.85 -5.70
N PHE A 52 0.12 11.84 -4.84
CA PHE A 52 0.87 11.68 -3.61
C PHE A 52 0.07 12.27 -2.45
N PHE A 53 0.16 11.63 -1.29
CA PHE A 53 -0.28 12.22 -0.03
C PHE A 53 0.92 12.70 0.76
N GLN A 54 1.07 14.02 0.86
CA GLN A 54 2.00 14.62 1.79
C GLN A 54 1.35 14.66 3.18
N ASN A 55 1.75 13.69 4.01
CA ASN A 55 1.34 13.59 5.40
C ASN A 55 1.75 14.87 6.17
N PRO A 56 0.95 15.32 7.15
CA PRO A 56 1.25 16.49 7.98
C PRO A 56 2.37 16.18 8.99
N VAL A 57 3.60 16.04 8.49
CA VAL A 57 4.79 15.74 9.28
C VAL A 57 5.81 16.86 9.26
N SER A 58 6.58 16.96 10.34
CA SER A 58 7.73 17.84 10.48
C SER A 58 8.98 17.02 10.82
N PHE A 59 10.16 17.54 10.49
CA PHE A 59 11.43 16.87 10.73
C PHE A 59 12.39 17.80 11.47
N ASN A 60 12.88 17.35 12.64
CA ASN A 60 13.91 18.05 13.40
C ASN A 60 15.26 17.31 13.27
N PRO A 61 16.22 17.79 12.46
CA PRO A 61 17.46 17.06 12.20
C PRO A 61 18.42 17.00 13.40
N VAL A 62 18.24 17.85 14.43
CA VAL A 62 19.22 18.03 15.50
C VAL A 62 19.54 16.73 16.25
N PRO A 63 18.57 15.95 16.78
CA PRO A 63 18.86 14.74 17.53
C PRO A 63 19.59 13.66 16.70
N TYR A 64 19.31 13.60 15.40
CA TYR A 64 20.01 12.72 14.47
C TYR A 64 21.46 13.18 14.24
N ALA A 65 21.67 14.47 13.98
CA ALA A 65 22.99 15.03 13.69
C ALA A 65 23.98 14.86 14.85
N ILE A 66 23.49 14.85 16.10
CA ILE A 66 24.31 14.62 17.31
C ILE A 66 24.33 13.15 17.77
N GLY A 67 23.74 12.23 17.02
CA GLY A 67 23.81 10.79 17.27
C GLY A 67 22.93 10.26 18.40
N LEU A 68 21.89 11.00 18.83
CA LEU A 68 20.98 10.57 19.90
C LEU A 68 19.80 9.72 19.41
N LYS A 69 19.38 9.91 18.15
CA LYS A 69 18.22 9.26 17.55
C LYS A 69 18.48 8.89 16.09
N GLY A 70 17.80 7.86 15.61
CA GLY A 70 17.68 7.60 14.18
C GLY A 70 16.91 8.71 13.45
N ALA A 71 17.08 8.80 12.14
CA ALA A 71 16.43 9.85 11.34
C ALA A 71 14.89 9.75 11.40
N ALA A 72 14.31 8.55 11.36
CA ALA A 72 12.85 8.37 11.43
C ALA A 72 12.28 8.82 12.78
N GLU A 73 13.02 8.66 13.88
CA GLU A 73 12.61 9.10 15.22
C GLU A 73 12.63 10.62 15.40
N CYS A 74 13.11 11.35 14.39
CA CYS A 74 13.11 12.81 14.32
C CYS A 74 11.90 13.37 13.55
N ILE A 75 10.99 12.50 13.08
CA ILE A 75 9.74 12.88 12.41
C ILE A 75 8.63 13.02 13.45
N SER A 76 7.86 14.10 13.37
CA SER A 76 6.69 14.35 14.21
C SER A 76 5.46 14.60 13.37
N PHE A 77 4.39 13.85 13.62
CA PHE A 77 3.11 13.98 12.94
C PHE A 77 2.19 14.96 13.68
N ASN A 78 1.47 15.78 12.93
CA ASN A 78 0.50 16.72 13.45
C ASN A 78 -0.93 16.34 13.01
N PRO A 79 -1.72 15.66 13.85
CA PRO A 79 -3.08 15.22 13.49
C PRO A 79 -4.07 16.38 13.32
N LYS A 80 -3.69 17.62 13.64
CA LYS A 80 -4.54 18.80 13.50
C LYS A 80 -4.36 19.53 12.16
N GLN A 81 -3.39 19.12 11.34
CA GLN A 81 -3.16 19.69 10.02
C GLN A 81 -3.70 18.75 8.93
N PRO A 82 -4.19 19.29 7.81
CA PRO A 82 -4.69 18.48 6.71
C PRO A 82 -3.56 17.68 6.07
N THR A 83 -3.93 16.51 5.53
CA THR A 83 -3.07 15.80 4.57
C THR A 83 -3.16 16.56 3.25
N GLN A 84 -2.04 16.79 2.57
CA GLN A 84 -2.08 17.46 1.27
C GLN A 84 -2.04 16.43 0.15
N ALA A 85 -3.13 16.33 -0.60
CA ALA A 85 -3.19 15.57 -1.85
C ALA A 85 -2.51 16.38 -2.96
N ILE A 86 -1.44 15.82 -3.53
CA ILE A 86 -0.66 16.41 -4.62
C ILE A 86 -0.99 15.64 -5.89
N LEU A 87 -1.60 16.30 -6.86
CA LEU A 87 -1.94 15.72 -8.16
C LEU A 87 -1.03 16.32 -9.21
N ILE A 88 -0.14 15.50 -9.76
CA ILE A 88 0.82 15.89 -10.78
C ILE A 88 0.36 15.35 -12.13
N PRO A 89 0.01 16.21 -13.10
CA PRO A 89 -0.33 15.78 -14.45
C PRO A 89 0.83 15.02 -15.11
N ARG A 90 0.55 13.82 -15.63
CA ARG A 90 1.54 12.95 -16.28
C ARG A 90 2.06 13.49 -17.60
N ASN A 91 1.33 14.41 -18.23
CA ASN A 91 1.77 15.07 -19.45
C ASN A 91 2.95 16.04 -19.22
N GLY A 92 3.27 16.36 -17.95
CA GLY A 92 4.37 17.24 -17.55
C GLY A 92 4.23 18.71 -17.98
N LYS A 93 3.07 19.12 -18.50
CA LYS A 93 2.81 20.48 -19.01
C LYS A 93 1.83 21.24 -18.13
N ASP A 94 0.83 20.54 -17.63
CA ASP A 94 -0.21 21.16 -16.80
C ASP A 94 0.30 21.38 -15.36
N PRO A 95 -0.21 22.41 -14.67
CA PRO A 95 0.24 22.73 -13.32
C PRO A 95 -0.14 21.63 -12.31
N VAL A 96 0.71 21.46 -11.30
CA VAL A 96 0.42 20.61 -10.14
C VAL A 96 -0.76 21.19 -9.37
N GLN A 97 -1.68 20.33 -8.95
CA GLN A 97 -2.81 20.70 -8.12
C GLN A 97 -2.61 20.20 -6.70
N PHE A 98 -3.03 21.01 -5.73
CA PHE A 98 -2.97 20.71 -4.31
C PHE A 98 -4.38 20.78 -3.74
N ILE A 99 -4.82 19.72 -3.08
CA ILE A 99 -6.14 19.65 -2.44
C ILE A 99 -5.92 19.23 -0.98
N GLU A 100 -6.49 19.99 -0.06
CA GLU A 100 -6.49 19.60 1.36
C GLU A 100 -7.46 18.43 1.57
N ALA A 101 -6.93 17.34 2.11
CA ALA A 101 -7.67 16.17 2.52
C ALA A 101 -7.74 16.09 4.05
N PRO A 102 -8.74 15.35 4.60
CA PRO A 102 -8.82 15.12 6.04
C PRO A 102 -7.48 14.63 6.63
N PRO A 103 -7.15 15.00 7.88
CA PRO A 103 -5.91 14.58 8.53
C PRO A 103 -5.81 13.05 8.62
N SER A 104 -4.72 12.52 8.09
CA SER A 104 -4.40 11.10 8.10
C SER A 104 -2.89 10.91 7.93
N PHE A 105 -2.36 9.80 8.44
CA PHE A 105 -1.06 9.31 8.03
C PHE A 105 -1.24 8.15 7.05
N VAL A 106 -0.74 8.30 5.83
CA VAL A 106 -0.81 7.28 4.78
C VAL A 106 0.57 6.71 4.49
N PHE A 107 0.67 5.39 4.55
CA PHE A 107 1.84 4.63 4.10
C PHE A 107 1.63 4.12 2.68
N HIS A 108 0.62 3.28 2.46
CA HIS A 108 0.38 2.61 1.18
C HIS A 108 -0.91 3.06 0.52
N HIS A 109 -0.88 3.14 -0.81
CA HIS A 109 -2.06 3.32 -1.64
C HIS A 109 -2.48 1.97 -2.24
N ALA A 110 -3.78 1.69 -2.23
CA ALA A 110 -4.33 0.50 -2.89
C ALA A 110 -4.43 0.73 -4.40
N ASN A 111 -5.15 1.78 -4.82
CA ASN A 111 -5.28 2.18 -6.21
C ASN A 111 -5.83 3.60 -6.31
N ALA A 112 -5.77 4.19 -7.51
CA ALA A 112 -6.48 5.41 -7.85
C ALA A 112 -7.22 5.27 -9.18
N PHE A 113 -8.26 6.07 -9.40
CA PHE A 113 -8.93 6.14 -10.69
C PHE A 113 -9.69 7.45 -10.89
N GLU A 114 -10.00 7.76 -12.14
CA GLU A 114 -10.78 8.92 -12.54
C GLU A 114 -12.20 8.48 -12.91
N ALA A 115 -13.21 9.17 -12.39
CA ALA A 115 -14.62 8.96 -12.74
C ALA A 115 -15.42 10.23 -12.46
N ASP A 116 -16.38 10.54 -13.32
CA ASP A 116 -17.34 11.66 -13.14
C ASP A 116 -16.68 13.02 -12.83
N GLY A 117 -15.52 13.29 -13.45
CA GLY A 117 -14.76 14.53 -13.26
C GLY A 117 -14.02 14.63 -11.92
N LYS A 118 -13.96 13.54 -11.15
CA LYS A 118 -13.27 13.42 -9.87
C LYS A 118 -12.14 12.41 -9.93
N VAL A 119 -11.25 12.47 -8.95
CA VAL A 119 -10.22 11.44 -8.72
C VAL A 119 -10.50 10.73 -7.41
N TYR A 120 -10.51 9.41 -7.47
CA TYR A 120 -10.67 8.53 -6.32
C TYR A 120 -9.32 7.92 -5.96
N LEU A 121 -9.00 7.90 -4.68
CA LEU A 121 -7.78 7.30 -4.15
C LEU A 121 -8.10 6.44 -2.93
N ASP A 122 -7.79 5.16 -3.01
CA ASP A 122 -7.96 4.23 -1.90
C ASP A 122 -6.61 4.03 -1.20
N SER A 123 -6.55 4.24 0.12
CA SER A 123 -5.30 4.27 0.88
C SER A 123 -5.43 3.62 2.26
N ILE A 124 -4.35 3.00 2.72
CA ILE A 124 -4.21 2.55 4.10
C ILE A 124 -3.83 3.77 4.95
N CYS A 125 -4.74 4.12 5.85
CA CYS A 125 -4.66 5.29 6.72
C CYS A 125 -4.48 4.87 8.18
N TYR A 126 -3.65 5.64 8.88
CA TYR A 126 -3.48 5.60 10.32
C TYR A 126 -3.89 6.96 10.90
N ARG A 127 -4.79 6.95 11.89
CA ARG A 127 -5.28 8.19 12.53
C ARG A 127 -4.21 8.89 13.38
N GLU A 128 -3.21 8.13 13.81
CA GLU A 128 -2.02 8.62 14.49
C GLU A 128 -0.78 8.04 13.81
N PHE A 129 0.39 8.65 14.02
CA PHE A 129 1.62 8.11 13.48
C PHE A 129 1.96 6.76 14.14
N PRO A 130 2.11 5.67 13.37
CA PRO A 130 2.37 4.35 13.92
C PRO A 130 3.84 4.23 14.33
N THR A 131 4.21 4.83 15.45
CA THR A 131 5.57 4.78 16.01
C THR A 131 5.57 4.13 17.40
N LEU A 132 6.67 3.46 17.73
CA LEU A 132 6.91 2.97 19.07
C LEU A 132 7.30 4.15 19.96
N LYS A 133 6.60 4.32 21.08
CA LYS A 133 6.89 5.43 22.00
C LYS A 133 8.23 5.16 22.70
N GLY A 134 9.04 6.21 22.86
CA GLY A 134 10.21 6.18 23.75
C GLY A 134 11.37 5.26 23.34
N GLY A 135 11.47 4.82 22.08
CA GLY A 135 12.55 3.94 21.63
C GLY A 135 12.40 2.49 22.13
N GLU A 136 11.17 2.06 22.38
CA GLU A 136 10.85 0.66 22.71
C GLU A 136 11.39 -0.29 21.64
N ASP A 137 11.93 -1.42 22.08
CA ASP A 137 12.36 -2.51 21.22
C ASP A 137 11.14 -3.11 20.52
N TYR A 138 11.18 -3.23 19.19
CA TYR A 138 10.09 -3.81 18.39
C TYR A 138 9.69 -5.22 18.85
N ARG A 139 10.58 -5.94 19.55
CA ARG A 139 10.31 -7.27 20.12
C ARG A 139 9.32 -7.23 21.29
N GLN A 140 9.06 -6.06 21.86
CA GLN A 140 8.20 -5.84 23.03
C GLN A 140 6.93 -5.05 22.68
N VAL A 141 6.62 -4.89 21.39
CA VAL A 141 5.49 -4.08 20.93
C VAL A 141 4.17 -4.55 21.54
N ASN A 142 3.44 -3.60 22.12
CA ASN A 142 2.03 -3.78 22.46
C ASN A 142 1.16 -3.25 21.32
N PHE A 143 0.60 -4.16 20.51
CA PHE A 143 -0.22 -3.77 19.36
C PHE A 143 -1.47 -2.96 19.74
N ASP A 144 -2.02 -3.14 20.95
CA ASP A 144 -3.17 -2.35 21.41
C ASP A 144 -2.82 -0.86 21.64
N ALA A 145 -1.54 -0.53 21.77
CA ALA A 145 -1.05 0.85 21.93
C ALA A 145 -0.62 1.50 20.60
N VAL A 146 -0.68 0.76 19.48
CA VAL A 146 -0.30 1.23 18.15
C VAL A 146 -1.57 1.38 17.29
N PRO A 147 -1.74 2.49 16.55
CA PRO A 147 -2.91 2.70 15.71
C PRO A 147 -3.03 1.61 14.63
N GLU A 148 -4.27 1.19 14.35
CA GLU A 148 -4.55 0.27 13.25
C GLU A 148 -4.54 0.97 11.89
N GLY A 149 -4.05 0.26 10.87
CA GLY A 149 -4.23 0.66 9.48
C GLY A 149 -5.63 0.29 8.98
N GLN A 150 -6.32 1.22 8.36
CA GLN A 150 -7.67 1.03 7.81
C GLN A 150 -7.69 1.47 6.34
N LEU A 151 -8.54 0.87 5.53
CA LEU A 151 -8.69 1.30 4.13
C LEU A 151 -9.73 2.42 4.03
N TRP A 152 -9.32 3.57 3.49
CA TRP A 152 -10.18 4.72 3.25
C TRP A 152 -10.17 5.09 1.76
N ARG A 153 -11.33 5.51 1.24
CA ARG A 153 -11.48 6.12 -0.08
C ARG A 153 -11.54 7.63 0.06
N PHE A 154 -10.64 8.32 -0.61
CA PHE A 154 -10.66 9.76 -0.79
C PHE A 154 -11.28 10.08 -2.14
N GLU A 155 -12.29 10.95 -2.14
CA GLU A 155 -12.88 11.53 -3.35
C GLU A 155 -12.38 12.97 -3.48
N LEU A 156 -11.65 13.24 -4.56
CA LEU A 156 -11.04 14.54 -4.86
C LEU A 156 -11.82 15.22 -6.00
N ASP A 157 -12.58 16.26 -5.67
CA ASP A 157 -13.24 17.13 -6.65
C ASP A 157 -12.25 18.20 -7.11
N LEU A 158 -11.73 18.04 -8.32
CA LEU A 158 -10.71 18.92 -8.88
C LEU A 158 -11.26 20.31 -9.25
N ALA A 159 -12.55 20.40 -9.57
CA ALA A 159 -13.18 21.66 -9.94
C ALA A 159 -13.43 22.53 -8.70
N GLN A 160 -13.82 21.90 -7.58
CA GLN A 160 -14.07 22.60 -6.32
C GLN A 160 -12.83 22.72 -5.43
N GLY A 161 -11.77 21.96 -5.70
CA GLY A 161 -10.59 21.87 -4.84
C GLY A 161 -10.91 21.30 -3.46
N LYS A 162 -11.80 20.29 -3.40
CA LYS A 162 -12.28 19.69 -2.15
C LYS A 162 -12.06 18.19 -2.13
N ALA A 163 -11.79 17.67 -0.93
CA ALA A 163 -11.71 16.24 -0.69
C ALA A 163 -12.74 15.81 0.36
N THR A 164 -13.31 14.61 0.15
CA THR A 164 -14.06 13.88 1.19
C THR A 164 -13.43 12.50 1.38
N GLU A 165 -13.73 11.85 2.51
CA GLU A 165 -13.24 10.50 2.79
C GLU A 165 -14.37 9.57 3.24
N THR A 166 -14.25 8.28 2.95
CA THR A 166 -15.15 7.24 3.45
C THR A 166 -14.33 6.03 3.86
N CYS A 167 -14.58 5.51 5.07
CA CYS A 167 -13.95 4.27 5.51
C CYS A 167 -14.53 3.10 4.72
N LEU A 168 -13.69 2.38 3.99
CA LEU A 168 -14.09 1.17 3.30
C LEU A 168 -13.91 -0.04 4.22
N ILE A 169 -12.79 -0.12 4.93
CA ILE A 169 -12.46 -1.27 5.79
C ILE A 169 -11.95 -0.78 7.14
N GLU A 170 -12.75 -1.01 8.17
CA GLU A 170 -12.42 -0.65 9.56
C GLU A 170 -11.53 -1.68 10.26
N ARG A 171 -11.46 -2.91 9.74
CA ARG A 171 -10.55 -3.94 10.26
C ARG A 171 -9.11 -3.54 9.98
N CYS A 172 -8.23 -3.72 10.97
CA CYS A 172 -6.79 -3.60 10.78
C CYS A 172 -6.31 -4.38 9.54
N CYS A 173 -5.81 -3.67 8.54
CA CYS A 173 -5.35 -4.21 7.27
C CYS A 173 -4.16 -3.43 6.71
N GLU A 174 -3.39 -4.10 5.86
CA GLU A 174 -2.22 -3.56 5.16
C GLU A 174 -1.94 -4.37 3.89
N PHE A 175 -0.98 -3.91 3.10
CA PHE A 175 -0.49 -4.52 1.86
C PHE A 175 -1.60 -4.77 0.84
N PRO A 176 -2.31 -3.72 0.39
CA PRO A 176 -3.35 -3.86 -0.61
C PRO A 176 -2.77 -4.24 -1.97
N VAL A 177 -3.36 -5.25 -2.60
CA VAL A 177 -3.12 -5.61 -3.99
C VAL A 177 -4.42 -5.82 -4.75
N LEU A 178 -4.36 -5.64 -6.06
CA LEU A 178 -5.47 -5.78 -6.99
C LEU A 178 -5.01 -6.44 -8.29
N HIS A 179 -5.95 -6.66 -9.20
CA HIS A 179 -5.65 -7.10 -10.55
C HIS A 179 -4.72 -6.09 -11.27
N PRO A 180 -3.58 -6.50 -11.86
CA PRO A 180 -2.61 -5.58 -12.46
C PRO A 180 -3.20 -4.71 -13.59
N ASP A 181 -4.08 -5.25 -14.43
CA ASP A 181 -4.76 -4.48 -15.50
C ASP A 181 -5.74 -3.41 -14.98
N ARG A 182 -5.99 -3.37 -13.67
CA ARG A 182 -6.85 -2.38 -13.01
C ARG A 182 -6.07 -1.26 -12.31
N VAL A 183 -4.74 -1.31 -12.31
CA VAL A 183 -3.92 -0.23 -11.76
C VAL A 183 -4.23 1.07 -12.50
N GLY A 184 -4.61 2.10 -11.74
CA GLY A 184 -5.01 3.39 -12.26
C GLY A 184 -6.36 3.44 -12.95
N ARG A 185 -7.24 2.45 -12.74
CA ARG A 185 -8.55 2.31 -13.38
C ARG A 185 -9.64 1.94 -12.38
N PRO A 186 -10.93 2.20 -12.67
CA PRO A 186 -12.02 1.67 -11.86
C PRO A 186 -11.91 0.16 -11.69
N TYR A 187 -12.15 -0.32 -10.48
CA TYR A 187 -11.85 -1.69 -10.07
C TYR A 187 -12.78 -2.09 -8.91
N ARG A 188 -12.92 -3.40 -8.71
CA ARG A 188 -13.90 -3.99 -7.79
C ARG A 188 -13.26 -4.76 -6.64
N TYR A 189 -12.15 -5.46 -6.87
CA TYR A 189 -11.60 -6.39 -5.88
C TYR A 189 -10.27 -5.94 -5.30
N LEU A 190 -10.14 -6.05 -3.98
CA LEU A 190 -8.90 -5.89 -3.24
C LEU A 190 -8.57 -7.13 -2.43
N TYR A 191 -7.28 -7.40 -2.29
CA TYR A 191 -6.72 -8.42 -1.42
C TYR A 191 -5.70 -7.78 -0.49
N MET A 192 -5.77 -8.09 0.80
CA MET A 192 -4.93 -7.48 1.84
C MET A 192 -4.55 -8.49 2.92
N GLY A 193 -3.41 -8.27 3.56
CA GLY A 193 -3.16 -8.86 4.88
C GLY A 193 -4.01 -8.13 5.92
N ALA A 194 -4.61 -8.86 6.85
CA ALA A 194 -5.49 -8.30 7.87
C ALA A 194 -5.31 -8.98 9.23
N ALA A 195 -5.66 -8.26 10.29
CA ALA A 195 -5.78 -8.86 11.62
C ALA A 195 -6.97 -9.83 11.68
N LEU A 196 -6.85 -10.88 12.50
CA LEU A 196 -7.94 -11.84 12.70
C LEU A 196 -9.13 -11.22 13.45
N ARG A 197 -8.88 -10.30 14.38
CA ARG A 197 -9.92 -9.51 15.07
C ARG A 197 -10.51 -8.44 14.14
N SER A 198 -11.81 -8.18 14.27
CA SER A 198 -12.54 -7.23 13.40
C SER A 198 -12.31 -5.75 13.72
N ARG A 199 -11.71 -5.46 14.87
CA ARG A 199 -11.43 -4.11 15.39
C ARG A 199 -10.15 -4.12 16.20
N GLY A 200 -9.48 -2.97 16.21
CA GLY A 200 -8.22 -2.77 16.90
C GLY A 200 -7.04 -3.39 16.14
N ASN A 201 -5.85 -2.89 16.42
CA ASN A 201 -4.61 -3.30 15.78
C ASN A 201 -4.05 -4.65 16.26
N ALA A 202 -3.56 -5.49 15.37
CA ALA A 202 -2.91 -6.76 15.73
C ALA A 202 -2.00 -7.20 14.57
N PRO A 203 -1.09 -8.17 14.78
CA PRO A 203 -0.37 -8.78 13.67
C PRO A 203 -1.32 -9.28 12.57
N LEU A 204 -0.83 -9.25 11.33
CA LEU A 204 -1.59 -9.75 10.19
C LEU A 204 -1.64 -11.29 10.23
N GLN A 205 -2.86 -11.84 10.31
CA GLN A 205 -3.13 -13.27 10.48
C GLN A 205 -4.27 -13.78 9.59
N ALA A 206 -4.81 -12.95 8.71
CA ALA A 206 -5.83 -13.31 7.75
C ALA A 206 -5.58 -12.66 6.39
N LEU A 207 -5.91 -13.39 5.32
CA LEU A 207 -6.09 -12.86 3.98
C LEU A 207 -7.51 -12.32 3.91
N LEU A 208 -7.65 -11.03 3.63
CA LEU A 208 -8.93 -10.38 3.39
C LEU A 208 -9.11 -10.12 1.90
N LYS A 209 -10.25 -10.51 1.35
CA LYS A 209 -10.73 -10.07 0.04
C LYS A 209 -11.93 -9.15 0.25
N ARG A 210 -11.89 -7.96 -0.35
CA ARG A 210 -13.00 -7.00 -0.37
C ARG A 210 -13.58 -6.87 -1.77
N ASP A 211 -14.89 -7.01 -1.89
CA ASP A 211 -15.68 -6.54 -3.03
C ASP A 211 -16.17 -5.10 -2.77
N LEU A 212 -15.65 -4.13 -3.52
CA LEU A 212 -15.90 -2.70 -3.33
C LEU A 212 -17.27 -2.23 -3.84
N GLU A 213 -17.95 -3.02 -4.67
CA GLU A 213 -19.30 -2.69 -5.13
C GLU A 213 -20.35 -3.11 -4.11
N THR A 214 -20.20 -4.30 -3.53
CA THR A 214 -21.17 -4.88 -2.60
C THR A 214 -20.83 -4.62 -1.13
N GLY A 215 -19.56 -4.30 -0.83
CA GLY A 215 -19.03 -4.19 0.53
C GLY A 215 -18.75 -5.53 1.21
N ALA A 216 -18.91 -6.66 0.50
CA ALA A 216 -18.72 -7.99 1.06
C ALA A 216 -17.23 -8.30 1.32
N ASP A 217 -16.96 -8.91 2.47
CA ASP A 217 -15.64 -9.43 2.84
C ASP A 217 -15.63 -10.96 2.77
N GLN A 218 -14.51 -11.49 2.28
CA GLN A 218 -14.08 -12.86 2.58
C GLN A 218 -12.81 -12.79 3.43
N LEU A 219 -12.68 -13.75 4.36
CA LEU A 219 -11.53 -13.87 5.23
C LEU A 219 -11.06 -15.32 5.24
N TRP A 220 -9.76 -15.51 5.07
CA TRP A 220 -9.12 -16.81 5.23
C TRP A 220 -7.94 -16.72 6.20
N THR A 221 -7.74 -17.73 7.04
CA THR A 221 -6.64 -17.78 8.00
C THR A 221 -6.07 -19.19 8.12
N LEU A 222 -4.77 -19.27 8.41
CA LEU A 222 -4.10 -20.51 8.81
C LEU A 222 -4.39 -20.88 10.29
N GLY A 223 -5.10 -20.01 11.03
CA GLY A 223 -5.41 -20.16 12.44
C GLY A 223 -4.54 -19.27 13.34
N ALA A 224 -4.71 -19.38 14.66
CA ALA A 224 -4.15 -18.44 15.64
C ALA A 224 -2.61 -18.36 15.67
N ARG A 225 -1.91 -19.35 15.12
CA ARG A 225 -0.43 -19.38 15.03
C ARG A 225 0.08 -19.09 13.62
N GLY A 226 -0.81 -18.81 12.68
CA GLY A 226 -0.47 -18.37 11.33
C GLY A 226 -0.34 -16.86 11.26
N PHE A 227 0.71 -16.40 10.60
CA PHE A 227 0.99 -15.00 10.31
C PHE A 227 1.28 -14.86 8.82
N MET A 228 1.04 -13.68 8.26
CA MET A 228 1.18 -13.44 6.83
C MET A 228 1.54 -11.99 6.54
N GLY A 229 2.02 -11.72 5.33
CA GLY A 229 2.40 -10.39 4.87
C GLY A 229 1.57 -9.94 3.67
N GLU A 230 2.24 -9.47 2.63
CA GLU A 230 1.63 -9.05 1.38
C GLU A 230 1.11 -10.26 0.55
N PRO A 231 -0.18 -10.28 0.16
CA PRO A 231 -0.66 -11.17 -0.89
C PRO A 231 -0.25 -10.67 -2.27
N ASN A 232 -0.19 -11.56 -3.26
CA ASN A 232 0.05 -11.19 -4.66
C ASN A 232 -1.02 -11.81 -5.57
N PHE A 233 -1.73 -10.97 -6.33
CA PHE A 233 -2.75 -11.44 -7.27
C PHE A 233 -2.11 -11.81 -8.62
N VAL A 234 -2.43 -13.01 -9.11
CA VAL A 234 -1.97 -13.53 -10.40
C VAL A 234 -3.19 -13.81 -11.28
N PRO A 235 -3.40 -13.07 -12.37
CA PRO A 235 -4.51 -13.30 -13.29
C PRO A 235 -4.47 -14.70 -13.91
N HIS A 236 -5.63 -15.34 -14.07
CA HIS A 236 -5.75 -16.51 -14.93
C HIS A 236 -5.56 -16.08 -16.40
N PRO A 237 -4.71 -16.74 -17.21
CA PRO A 237 -4.47 -16.33 -18.60
C PRO A 237 -5.72 -16.30 -19.50
N GLN A 238 -6.75 -17.04 -19.12
CA GLN A 238 -8.06 -17.10 -19.80
C GLN A 238 -9.21 -16.57 -18.91
N GLY A 239 -8.88 -15.87 -17.82
CA GLY A 239 -9.86 -15.28 -16.92
C GLY A 239 -10.71 -14.22 -17.62
N GLN A 240 -11.98 -14.11 -17.23
CA GLN A 240 -12.90 -13.13 -17.80
C GLN A 240 -13.37 -12.12 -16.73
N ALA A 241 -13.50 -12.56 -15.48
CA ALA A 241 -13.78 -11.68 -14.35
C ALA A 241 -12.48 -11.12 -13.75
N GLU A 242 -12.61 -9.98 -13.08
CA GLU A 242 -11.47 -9.31 -12.42
C GLU A 242 -10.83 -10.15 -11.30
N ASP A 243 -11.58 -11.06 -10.68
CA ASP A 243 -11.08 -11.99 -9.66
C ASP A 243 -10.85 -13.42 -10.18
N ASP A 244 -10.85 -13.63 -11.50
CA ASP A 244 -10.49 -14.91 -12.09
C ASP A 244 -8.95 -15.05 -12.11
N GLY A 245 -8.43 -15.66 -11.04
CA GLY A 245 -7.00 -15.85 -10.87
C GLY A 245 -6.65 -16.54 -9.55
N TRP A 246 -5.43 -16.32 -9.11
CA TRP A 246 -4.91 -16.85 -7.86
C TRP A 246 -4.39 -15.74 -6.96
N VAL A 247 -4.47 -15.95 -5.66
CA VAL A 247 -3.74 -15.16 -4.67
C VAL A 247 -2.63 -16.02 -4.11
N LEU A 248 -1.40 -15.53 -4.26
CA LEU A 248 -0.21 -16.12 -3.66
C LEU A 248 0.09 -15.39 -2.34
N MET A 249 0.36 -16.13 -1.28
CA MET A 249 0.68 -15.51 0.01
C MET A 249 1.71 -16.32 0.77
N LEU A 250 2.80 -15.66 1.19
CA LEU A 250 3.78 -16.28 2.05
C LEU A 250 3.27 -16.23 3.50
N LEU A 251 3.14 -17.41 4.09
CA LEU A 251 2.66 -17.61 5.44
C LEU A 251 3.82 -18.00 6.34
N TYR A 252 3.73 -17.65 7.61
CA TYR A 252 4.56 -18.16 8.68
C TYR A 252 3.69 -18.93 9.68
N ASP A 253 3.99 -20.20 9.87
CA ASP A 253 3.37 -21.05 10.87
C ASP A 253 4.26 -21.10 12.12
N ALA A 254 3.84 -20.41 13.17
CA ALA A 254 4.57 -20.37 14.43
C ALA A 254 4.52 -21.71 15.20
N ALA A 255 3.60 -22.63 14.86
CA ALA A 255 3.58 -23.98 15.44
C ALA A 255 4.75 -24.82 14.90
N GLU A 256 4.99 -24.74 13.61
CA GLU A 256 6.03 -25.50 12.91
C GLU A 256 7.34 -24.72 12.78
N GLN A 257 7.35 -23.42 13.12
CA GLN A 257 8.49 -22.50 12.94
C GLN A 257 9.00 -22.49 11.48
N ARG A 258 8.07 -22.52 10.54
CA ARG A 258 8.34 -22.63 9.09
C ARG A 258 7.44 -21.72 8.30
N SER A 259 7.91 -21.37 7.10
CA SER A 259 7.12 -20.63 6.14
C SER A 259 6.63 -21.51 5.01
N GLU A 260 5.54 -21.11 4.38
CA GLU A 260 4.97 -21.79 3.24
C GLU A 260 4.31 -20.80 2.29
N LEU A 261 4.36 -21.07 1.00
CA LEU A 261 3.59 -20.30 0.01
C LEU A 261 2.23 -20.96 -0.17
N ALA A 262 1.16 -20.26 0.18
CA ALA A 262 -0.20 -20.67 -0.12
C ALA A 262 -0.66 -20.10 -1.46
N ILE A 263 -1.38 -20.92 -2.23
CA ILE A 263 -2.02 -20.54 -3.49
C ILE A 263 -3.52 -20.74 -3.28
N LEU A 264 -4.29 -19.66 -3.36
CA LEU A 264 -5.74 -19.68 -3.19
C LEU A 264 -6.43 -19.29 -4.50
N ALA A 265 -7.62 -19.83 -4.76
CA ALA A 265 -8.46 -19.31 -5.82
C ALA A 265 -8.94 -17.90 -5.44
N ALA A 266 -8.66 -16.90 -6.26
CA ALA A 266 -8.91 -15.49 -5.90
C ALA A 266 -10.42 -15.16 -5.81
N LYS A 267 -11.26 -15.97 -6.46
CA LYS A 267 -12.71 -15.85 -6.48
C LYS A 267 -13.38 -16.20 -5.14
N ASP A 268 -12.96 -17.30 -4.54
CA ASP A 268 -13.39 -17.76 -3.22
C ASP A 268 -12.18 -18.18 -2.40
N ILE A 269 -11.69 -17.23 -1.58
CA ILE A 269 -10.56 -17.50 -0.69
C ILE A 269 -10.98 -18.33 0.52
N THR A 270 -12.28 -18.43 0.82
CA THR A 270 -12.80 -19.15 2.00
C THR A 270 -12.74 -20.66 1.83
N ALA A 271 -12.74 -21.14 0.58
CA ALA A 271 -12.45 -22.53 0.24
C ALA A 271 -11.03 -22.98 0.67
N GLY A 272 -10.15 -22.02 0.94
CA GLY A 272 -8.77 -22.26 1.35
C GLY A 272 -7.83 -22.54 0.19
N PRO A 273 -6.57 -22.89 0.50
CA PRO A 273 -5.54 -23.02 -0.51
C PRO A 273 -5.73 -24.27 -1.38
N ILE A 274 -5.66 -24.07 -2.69
CA ILE A 274 -5.59 -25.15 -3.68
C ILE A 274 -4.22 -25.83 -3.66
N ALA A 275 -3.18 -25.12 -3.21
CA ALA A 275 -1.84 -25.67 -3.02
C ALA A 275 -1.11 -24.95 -1.88
N ARG A 276 -0.24 -25.68 -1.17
CA ARG A 276 0.68 -25.16 -0.16
C ARG A 276 2.08 -25.70 -0.41
N LEU A 277 3.04 -24.81 -0.64
CA LEU A 277 4.44 -25.16 -0.84
C LEU A 277 5.20 -24.94 0.46
N LYS A 278 5.37 -26.03 1.23
CA LYS A 278 6.01 -25.99 2.55
C LYS A 278 7.53 -25.86 2.43
N LEU A 279 8.10 -24.80 2.99
CA LEU A 279 9.55 -24.63 3.07
C LEU A 279 10.11 -25.46 4.23
N LYS A 280 11.41 -25.74 4.17
CA LYS A 280 12.15 -26.46 5.23
C LYS A 280 12.61 -25.55 6.36
N HIS A 281 12.39 -24.24 6.24
CA HIS A 281 12.80 -23.19 7.16
C HIS A 281 11.75 -22.07 7.19
N HIS A 282 11.87 -21.15 8.14
CA HIS A 282 11.11 -19.90 8.09
C HIS A 282 11.77 -18.89 7.15
N VAL A 283 10.97 -17.96 6.66
CA VAL A 283 11.42 -16.72 6.03
C VAL A 283 11.01 -15.60 6.98
N PRO A 284 11.94 -14.75 7.44
CA PRO A 284 11.58 -13.59 8.26
C PRO A 284 10.53 -12.73 7.55
N TYR A 285 9.66 -12.07 8.32
CA TYR A 285 8.64 -11.19 7.76
C TYR A 285 9.27 -10.16 6.82
N GLY A 286 8.91 -10.25 5.54
CA GLY A 286 9.39 -9.36 4.50
C GLY A 286 8.50 -8.14 4.31
N LEU A 287 8.69 -7.46 3.18
CA LEU A 287 7.88 -6.34 2.74
C LEU A 287 7.20 -6.73 1.42
N HIS A 288 7.51 -6.02 0.34
CA HIS A 288 6.84 -6.16 -0.94
C HIS A 288 7.46 -7.22 -1.85
N GLY A 289 6.65 -7.72 -2.77
CA GLY A 289 7.01 -8.60 -3.86
C GLY A 289 6.20 -8.31 -5.11
N SER A 290 6.62 -8.90 -6.23
CA SER A 290 5.86 -8.85 -7.48
C SER A 290 5.89 -10.22 -8.15
N PHE A 291 4.86 -10.50 -8.96
CA PHE A 291 4.84 -11.68 -9.80
C PHE A 291 5.26 -11.34 -11.22
N THR A 292 6.00 -12.24 -11.83
CA THR A 292 6.33 -12.20 -13.25
C THR A 292 6.00 -13.54 -13.88
N SER A 293 5.36 -13.52 -15.04
CA SER A 293 5.10 -14.72 -15.83
C SER A 293 6.37 -15.28 -16.49
N GLN A 294 7.47 -14.54 -16.45
CA GLN A 294 8.75 -14.97 -16.98
C GLN A 294 9.48 -15.87 -15.97
N TYR A 295 9.87 -17.06 -16.42
CA TYR A 295 10.71 -17.96 -15.65
C TYR A 295 12.19 -17.62 -15.90
N PHE A 296 12.92 -17.29 -14.82
CA PHE A 296 14.35 -17.00 -14.84
C PHE A 296 15.20 -18.11 -14.19
N GLY A 297 14.59 -19.26 -13.89
CA GLY A 297 15.29 -20.35 -13.24
C GLY A 297 16.15 -21.16 -14.23
N PRO A 298 16.87 -22.18 -13.72
CA PRO A 298 17.67 -23.05 -14.58
C PRO A 298 16.78 -23.72 -15.63
N ASP A 299 17.29 -23.88 -16.85
CA ASP A 299 16.60 -24.62 -17.90
C ASP A 299 16.12 -25.96 -17.35
N ALA A 300 14.87 -26.33 -17.67
CA ALA A 300 14.39 -27.66 -17.39
C ALA A 300 15.37 -28.63 -18.02
N LYS A 301 16.06 -29.44 -17.20
CA LYS A 301 17.00 -30.44 -17.70
C LYS A 301 16.28 -31.26 -18.77
N ALA A 302 16.79 -31.20 -19.99
CA ALA A 302 16.32 -31.98 -21.14
C ALA A 302 16.46 -33.48 -20.87
#